data_AF-A0A662Y7C3-F1
#
_entry.id   AF-A0A662Y7C3-F1
#
_cell.length_a   1.000
_cell.length_b   1.000
_cell.length_c   1.000
_cell.angle_alpha   90.00
_cell.angle_beta   90.00
_cell.angle_gamma   90.00
#
_symmetry.space_group_name_H-M   'P 1'
#
loop_
_entity.id
_entity.type
_entity.pdbx_description
1 polymer ?
#
loop_
_entity_poly.entity_id
_entity_poly.type
_entity_poly.pdbx_seq_one_letter_code
_entity_poly.pdbx_strand_id
1 'polypeptide(L)'
;MTSTDPAPLDFGNPASALHKYAVAAAAMEDDRIDYSTRKGYESALRHFDNFCVKHKIFNVLTTRFPEQPALISLYLAKLVMSNLSEWSAEKARSAIVWHFSKTEISKGGHPADKWEEFTDERGELAVRGNPGTAAQVRRALRGLRKKERRLHRPLPRHAHALK
;
A
#
# COMPACT_ATOMS: atom_id res chain seq x y z
N MET A 1 -6.85 19.32 39.53
CA MET A 1 -7.20 19.32 38.10
C MET A 1 -7.01 17.89 37.60
N THR A 2 -8.07 17.08 37.61
CA THR A 2 -8.05 15.70 37.10
C THR A 2 -8.26 15.75 35.58
N SER A 3 -7.16 15.77 34.82
CA SER A 3 -7.19 15.52 33.38
C SER A 3 -7.68 14.09 33.17
N THR A 4 -8.99 13.94 32.93
CA THR A 4 -9.56 12.66 32.52
C THR A 4 -9.42 12.64 31.02
N ASP A 5 -8.22 12.32 30.53
CA ASP A 5 -8.09 11.98 29.12
C ASP A 5 -9.05 10.82 28.85
N PRO A 6 -9.92 10.92 27.82
CA PRO A 6 -10.84 9.84 27.51
C PRO A 6 -10.01 8.58 27.22
N ALA A 7 -10.36 7.48 27.88
CA ALA A 7 -9.72 6.20 27.66
C ALA A 7 -9.64 5.92 26.14
N PRO A 8 -8.49 5.49 25.62
CA PRO A 8 -8.34 5.22 24.19
C PRO A 8 -9.44 4.28 23.71
N LEU A 9 -10.10 4.64 22.61
CA LEU A 9 -11.14 3.80 22.01
C LEU A 9 -10.55 2.42 21.66
N ASP A 10 -11.03 1.38 22.35
CA ASP A 10 -10.54 0.01 22.20
C ASP A 10 -11.11 -0.67 20.95
N PHE A 11 -10.61 -0.24 19.80
CA PHE A 11 -10.87 -0.85 18.49
C PHE A 11 -10.14 -2.17 18.29
N GLY A 12 -9.11 -2.46 19.10
CA GLY A 12 -8.25 -3.63 18.99
C GLY A 12 -8.85 -4.90 19.58
N ASN A 13 -9.77 -4.76 20.53
CA ASN A 13 -10.42 -5.88 21.21
C ASN A 13 -11.58 -6.48 20.39
N PRO A 14 -11.50 -7.74 19.92
CA PRO A 14 -12.54 -8.35 19.10
C PRO A 14 -13.87 -8.58 19.86
N ALA A 15 -13.85 -8.55 21.19
CA ALA A 15 -15.05 -8.65 22.03
C ALA A 15 -15.77 -7.30 22.22
N SER A 16 -15.14 -6.18 21.87
CA SER A 16 -15.69 -4.83 22.02
C SER A 16 -16.76 -4.53 20.95
N ALA A 17 -17.82 -3.81 21.36
CA ALA A 17 -18.84 -3.32 20.43
C ALA A 17 -18.25 -2.32 19.40
N LEU A 18 -17.24 -1.53 19.80
CA LEU A 18 -16.55 -0.60 18.90
C LEU A 18 -15.78 -1.33 17.81
N HIS A 19 -15.21 -2.49 18.11
CA HIS A 19 -14.57 -3.33 17.10
C HIS A 19 -15.58 -3.82 16.05
N LYS A 20 -16.78 -4.23 16.48
CA LYS A 20 -17.85 -4.63 15.54
C LYS A 20 -18.27 -3.49 14.62
N TYR A 21 -18.40 -2.27 15.15
CA TYR A 21 -18.70 -1.09 14.33
C TYR A 21 -17.56 -0.73 13.37
N ALA A 22 -16.30 -0.85 13.79
CA ALA A 22 -15.15 -0.63 12.91
C ALA A 22 -15.10 -1.67 11.77
N VAL A 23 -15.41 -2.94 12.06
CA VAL A 23 -15.53 -3.99 11.04
C VAL A 23 -16.67 -3.69 10.06
N ALA A 24 -17.85 -3.31 10.56
CA ALA A 24 -18.97 -2.95 9.71
C ALA A 24 -18.69 -1.72 8.84
N ALA A 25 -18.06 -0.68 9.40
CA ALA A 25 -17.68 0.53 8.67
C ALA A 25 -16.68 0.22 7.54
N ALA A 26 -15.68 -0.61 7.80
CA ALA A 26 -14.72 -1.03 6.78
C ALA A 26 -15.37 -1.91 5.69
N ALA A 27 -16.33 -2.77 6.05
CA ALA A 27 -17.10 -3.53 5.07
C ALA A 27 -17.93 -2.60 4.15
N MET A 28 -18.55 -1.58 4.72
CA MET A 28 -19.27 -0.56 3.94
C MET A 28 -18.34 0.24 3.02
N GLU A 29 -17.09 0.48 3.42
CA GLU A 29 -16.08 1.08 2.54
C GLU A 29 -15.64 0.14 1.42
N ASP A 30 -15.52 -1.15 1.69
CA ASP A 30 -15.18 -2.16 0.66
C ASP A 30 -16.31 -2.31 -0.38
N ASP A 31 -17.57 -2.15 0.04
CA ASP A 31 -18.75 -2.17 -0.83
C ASP A 31 -18.88 -0.93 -1.72
N ARG A 32 -18.19 0.18 -1.40
CA ARG A 32 -18.14 1.37 -2.27
C ARG A 32 -17.28 1.17 -3.51
N ILE A 33 -16.39 0.18 -3.51
CA ILE A 33 -15.55 -0.11 -4.67
C ILE A 33 -16.34 -0.96 -5.65
N ASP A 34 -16.51 -0.46 -6.86
CA ASP A 34 -17.25 -1.17 -7.90
C ASP A 34 -16.58 -2.52 -8.23
N TYR A 35 -17.39 -3.48 -8.69
CA TYR A 35 -16.95 -4.84 -8.98
C TYR A 35 -15.75 -4.90 -9.94
N SER A 36 -15.71 -4.01 -10.94
CA SER A 36 -14.63 -4.01 -11.93
C SER A 36 -13.30 -3.54 -11.33
N THR A 37 -13.34 -2.55 -10.44
CA THR A 37 -12.19 -2.08 -9.68
C THR A 37 -11.70 -3.17 -8.72
N ARG A 38 -12.61 -3.85 -8.01
CA ARG A 38 -12.27 -4.97 -7.12
C ARG A 38 -11.53 -6.09 -7.85
N LYS A 39 -12.07 -6.57 -8.98
CA LYS A 39 -11.37 -7.54 -9.85
C LYS A 39 -10.02 -7.03 -10.34
N GLY A 40 -9.95 -5.75 -10.68
CA GLY A 40 -8.72 -5.09 -11.07
C GLY A 40 -7.66 -5.15 -9.98
N TYR A 41 -8.04 -4.94 -8.73
CA TYR A 41 -7.16 -4.99 -7.57
C TYR A 41 -6.74 -6.41 -7.23
N GLU A 42 -7.66 -7.37 -7.22
CA GLU A 42 -7.35 -8.79 -7.03
C GLU A 42 -6.32 -9.29 -8.04
N SER A 43 -6.49 -8.94 -9.32
CA SER A 43 -5.50 -9.29 -10.34
C SER A 43 -4.15 -8.64 -10.08
N ALA A 44 -4.13 -7.38 -9.66
CA ALA A 44 -2.88 -6.67 -9.35
C ALA A 44 -2.15 -7.29 -8.14
N LEU A 45 -2.89 -7.67 -7.09
CA LEU A 45 -2.37 -8.36 -5.90
C LEU A 45 -1.79 -9.73 -6.27
N ARG A 46 -2.48 -10.51 -7.11
CA ARG A 46 -1.98 -11.80 -7.59
C ARG A 46 -0.66 -11.64 -8.37
N HIS A 47 -0.53 -10.61 -9.19
CA HIS A 47 0.73 -10.35 -9.91
C HIS A 47 1.86 -9.94 -8.96
N PHE A 48 1.55 -9.17 -7.92
CA PHE A 48 2.52 -8.81 -6.89
C PHE A 48 2.96 -10.04 -6.07
N ASP A 49 2.03 -10.88 -5.66
CA ASP A 49 2.34 -12.11 -4.94
C ASP A 49 3.17 -13.08 -5.79
N ASN A 50 2.79 -13.29 -7.05
CA ASN A 50 3.57 -14.09 -8.00
C ASN A 50 4.99 -13.55 -8.19
N PHE A 51 5.15 -12.22 -8.20
CA PHE A 51 6.47 -11.59 -8.23
C PHE A 51 7.27 -11.96 -6.97
N CYS A 52 6.68 -11.87 -5.78
CA CYS A 52 7.34 -12.22 -4.52
C CYS A 52 7.71 -13.70 -4.46
N VAL A 53 6.79 -14.60 -4.81
CA VAL A 53 6.99 -16.06 -4.85
C VAL A 53 8.12 -16.44 -5.80
N LYS A 54 8.22 -15.79 -6.97
CA LYS A 54 9.32 -15.99 -7.92
C LYS A 54 10.68 -15.69 -7.27
N HIS A 55 10.73 -14.72 -6.37
CA HIS A 55 11.93 -14.32 -5.62
C HIS A 55 12.02 -14.97 -4.23
N LYS A 56 11.25 -16.04 -3.97
CA LYS A 56 11.25 -16.83 -2.72
C LYS A 56 10.84 -16.04 -1.47
N ILE A 57 10.00 -15.01 -1.67
CA ILE A 57 9.37 -14.25 -0.60
C ILE A 57 7.91 -14.69 -0.53
N PHE A 58 7.51 -15.26 0.61
CA PHE A 58 6.20 -15.87 0.80
C PHE A 58 5.35 -15.06 1.79
N ASN A 59 4.04 -15.29 1.77
CA ASN A 59 3.09 -14.71 2.73
C ASN A 59 3.10 -13.17 2.76
N VAL A 60 3.49 -12.53 1.66
CA VAL A 60 3.67 -11.06 1.59
C VAL A 60 2.35 -10.30 1.77
N LEU A 61 1.22 -10.93 1.50
CA LEU A 61 -0.12 -10.34 1.65
C LEU A 61 -0.73 -10.59 3.04
N THR A 62 -0.14 -11.47 3.84
CA THR A 62 -0.67 -11.87 5.15
C THR A 62 0.24 -11.45 6.29
N THR A 63 1.54 -11.33 6.04
CA THR A 63 2.55 -11.02 7.04
C THR A 63 3.24 -9.70 6.72
N ARG A 64 3.42 -8.85 7.73
CA ARG A 64 4.18 -7.61 7.64
C ARG A 64 5.61 -7.83 8.08
N PHE A 65 6.55 -7.19 7.40
CA PHE A 65 7.98 -7.24 7.74
C PHE A 65 8.65 -5.91 7.35
N PRO A 66 9.79 -5.57 7.96
CA PRO A 66 10.44 -4.27 7.78
C PRO A 66 10.74 -3.89 6.32
N GLU A 67 11.18 -4.83 5.50
CA GLU A 67 11.61 -4.58 4.12
C GLU A 67 10.44 -4.49 3.12
N GLN A 68 9.20 -4.68 3.58
CA GLN A 68 8.02 -4.73 2.72
C GLN A 68 7.83 -3.45 1.87
N PRO A 69 8.01 -2.22 2.38
CA PRO A 69 7.98 -1.01 1.57
C PRO A 69 9.04 -0.98 0.46
N ALA A 70 10.23 -1.53 0.72
CA ALA A 70 11.30 -1.61 -0.26
C ALA A 70 10.94 -2.61 -1.37
N LEU A 71 10.40 -3.77 -1.00
CA LEU A 71 9.92 -4.78 -1.94
C LEU A 71 8.80 -4.25 -2.84
N ILE A 72 7.83 -3.51 -2.27
CA ILE A 72 6.78 -2.85 -3.05
C ILE A 72 7.40 -1.86 -4.03
N SER A 73 8.33 -1.01 -3.56
CA SER A 73 9.00 -0.01 -4.40
C SER A 73 9.74 -0.66 -5.59
N LEU A 74 10.40 -1.80 -5.37
CA LEU A 74 11.05 -2.60 -6.40
C LEU A 74 10.04 -3.12 -7.43
N TYR A 75 8.91 -3.67 -6.97
CA TYR A 75 7.85 -4.16 -7.86
C TYR A 75 7.23 -3.03 -8.71
N LEU A 76 6.97 -1.88 -8.10
CA LEU A 76 6.44 -0.71 -8.81
C LEU A 76 7.42 -0.22 -9.88
N ALA A 77 8.71 -0.19 -9.58
CA ALA A 77 9.75 0.15 -10.55
C ALA A 77 9.78 -0.84 -11.72
N LYS A 78 9.69 -2.15 -11.43
CA LYS A 78 9.58 -3.20 -12.46
C LYS A 78 8.38 -2.97 -13.39
N LEU A 79 7.21 -2.62 -12.86
CA LEU A 79 6.02 -2.37 -13.69
C LEU A 79 6.21 -1.22 -14.68
N VAL A 80 6.77 -0.11 -14.21
CA VAL A 80 7.05 1.05 -15.08
C VAL A 80 8.15 0.74 -16.09
N MET A 81 9.18 -0.02 -15.70
CA MET A 81 10.25 -0.41 -16.62
C MET A 81 9.78 -1.38 -17.70
N SER A 82 8.86 -2.29 -17.39
CA SER A 82 8.36 -3.27 -18.37
C SER A 82 7.26 -2.73 -19.28
N ASN A 83 6.35 -1.91 -18.74
CA ASN A 83 5.12 -1.52 -19.45
C ASN A 83 5.06 -0.02 -19.78
N LEU A 84 6.07 0.76 -19.39
CA LEU A 84 6.16 2.23 -19.57
C LEU A 84 4.91 2.99 -19.10
N SER A 85 4.16 2.43 -18.14
CA SER A 85 2.88 2.97 -17.69
C SER A 85 2.83 3.12 -16.17
N GLU A 86 2.81 4.36 -15.71
CA GLU A 86 2.59 4.78 -14.33
C GLU A 86 1.28 4.23 -13.80
N TRP A 87 0.26 4.17 -14.65
CA TRP A 87 -1.06 3.67 -14.29
C TRP A 87 -1.02 2.26 -13.71
N SER A 88 -0.18 1.39 -14.29
CA SER A 88 -0.03 0.01 -13.79
C SER A 88 0.59 -0.04 -12.39
N ALA A 89 1.55 0.85 -12.11
CA ALA A 89 2.18 0.95 -10.80
C ALA A 89 1.26 1.60 -9.76
N GLU A 90 0.51 2.64 -10.13
CA GLU A 90 -0.47 3.25 -9.24
C GLU A 90 -1.58 2.25 -8.89
N LYS A 91 -2.10 1.51 -9.88
CA LYS A 91 -3.09 0.45 -9.65
C LYS A 91 -2.57 -0.62 -8.69
N ALA A 92 -1.32 -1.07 -8.87
CA ALA A 92 -0.70 -2.03 -7.96
C ALA A 92 -0.58 -1.49 -6.52
N ARG A 93 -0.14 -0.24 -6.35
CA ARG A 93 -0.12 0.40 -5.03
C ARG A 93 -1.51 0.49 -4.42
N SER A 94 -2.50 0.97 -5.17
CA SER A 94 -3.86 1.14 -4.65
C SER A 94 -4.46 -0.20 -4.23
N ALA A 95 -4.20 -1.26 -4.98
CA ALA A 95 -4.61 -2.61 -4.62
C ALA A 95 -3.95 -3.09 -3.31
N ILE A 96 -2.65 -2.83 -3.11
CA ILE A 96 -1.94 -3.14 -1.87
C ILE A 96 -2.51 -2.33 -0.71
N VAL A 97 -2.74 -1.03 -0.89
CA VAL A 97 -3.34 -0.17 0.14
C VAL A 97 -4.71 -0.71 0.53
N TRP A 98 -5.57 -0.97 -0.45
CA TRP A 98 -6.90 -1.56 -0.23
C TRP A 98 -6.83 -2.88 0.54
N HIS A 99 -5.93 -3.79 0.14
CA HIS A 99 -5.75 -5.08 0.81
C HIS A 99 -5.38 -4.94 2.29
N PHE A 100 -4.39 -4.09 2.60
CA PHE A 100 -3.93 -3.88 3.98
C PHE A 100 -4.83 -2.98 4.82
N SER A 101 -5.82 -2.33 4.22
CA SER A 101 -6.88 -1.60 4.94
C SER A 101 -8.01 -2.51 5.43
N LYS A 102 -8.13 -3.74 4.89
CA LYS A 102 -9.17 -4.70 5.32
C LYS A 102 -9.00 -5.05 6.80
N THR A 103 -10.13 -5.08 7.52
CA THR A 103 -10.15 -5.26 8.98
C THR A 103 -9.61 -6.60 9.46
N GLU A 104 -9.75 -7.64 8.65
CA GLU A 104 -9.15 -8.96 8.91
C GLU A 104 -7.62 -8.94 8.93
N ILE A 105 -7.01 -8.01 8.19
CA ILE A 105 -5.56 -7.80 8.08
C ILE A 105 -5.08 -6.70 9.04
N SER A 106 -6.00 -5.86 9.53
CA SER A 106 -5.76 -4.83 10.55
C SER A 106 -5.91 -5.31 12.00
N LYS A 107 -6.07 -6.63 12.23
CA LYS A 107 -6.09 -7.23 13.58
C LYS A 107 -4.93 -6.71 14.43
N GLY A 108 -5.21 -6.24 15.64
CA GLY A 108 -4.22 -5.66 16.56
C GLY A 108 -4.10 -4.13 16.52
N GLY A 109 -5.08 -3.40 15.95
CA GLY A 109 -5.09 -1.93 15.99
C GLY A 109 -4.07 -1.30 15.03
N HIS A 110 -3.78 -1.96 13.91
CA HIS A 110 -2.88 -1.43 12.91
C HIS A 110 -3.47 -0.17 12.26
N PRO A 111 -2.71 0.94 12.18
CA PRO A 111 -3.20 2.15 11.52
C PRO A 111 -3.33 1.91 10.01
N ALA A 112 -4.51 2.17 9.44
CA ALA A 112 -4.78 1.93 8.03
C ALA A 112 -4.07 2.94 7.09
N ASP A 113 -3.72 4.12 7.63
CA ASP A 113 -3.28 5.31 6.91
C ASP A 113 -1.77 5.54 6.91
N LYS A 114 -1.04 4.86 7.81
CA LYS A 114 0.41 5.01 7.96
C LYS A 114 1.12 3.66 8.08
N TRP A 115 2.41 3.69 7.77
CA TRP A 115 3.37 2.63 8.03
C TRP A 115 4.27 3.09 9.16
N GLU A 116 4.42 2.26 10.20
CA GLU A 116 5.25 2.57 11.36
C GLU A 116 6.18 1.41 11.66
N GLU A 117 7.44 1.76 11.88
CA GLU A 117 8.51 0.90 12.37
C GLU A 117 8.77 1.29 13.82
N PHE A 118 8.84 0.32 14.71
CA PHE A 118 9.11 0.53 16.13
C PHE A 118 9.94 -0.62 16.68
N THR A 119 10.66 -0.36 17.77
CA THR A 119 11.38 -1.41 18.50
C THR A 119 10.42 -2.02 19.52
N ASP A 120 10.27 -3.34 19.49
CA ASP A 120 9.41 -4.05 20.44
C ASP A 120 10.09 -4.21 21.81
N GLU A 121 9.37 -4.83 22.75
CA GLU A 121 9.86 -5.09 24.13
C GLU A 121 11.11 -5.98 24.18
N ARG A 122 11.42 -6.69 23.08
CA ARG A 122 12.58 -7.57 22.95
C ARG A 122 13.77 -6.88 22.29
N GLY A 123 13.63 -5.61 21.89
CA GLY A 123 14.66 -4.88 21.15
C GLY A 123 14.64 -5.15 19.65
N GLU A 124 13.65 -5.90 19.14
CA GLU A 124 13.55 -6.28 17.74
C GLU A 124 12.75 -5.26 16.93
N LEU A 125 13.04 -5.16 15.64
CA LEU A 125 12.32 -4.26 14.75
C LEU A 125 10.94 -4.86 14.40
N ALA A 126 9.90 -4.24 14.93
CA ALA A 126 8.51 -4.57 14.64
C ALA A 126 7.88 -3.51 13.72
N VAL A 127 6.84 -3.92 13.00
CA VAL A 127 6.15 -3.05 12.04
C VAL A 127 4.65 -3.14 12.17
N ARG A 128 3.98 -2.02 11.90
CA ARG A 128 2.52 -1.94 11.85
C ARG A 128 2.00 -1.00 10.78
N GLY A 129 0.76 -1.25 10.38
CA GLY A 129 0.00 -0.40 9.47
C GLY A 129 0.10 -0.81 8.01
N ASN A 130 -0.04 0.15 7.09
CA ASN A 130 -0.21 -0.14 5.66
C ASN A 130 1.08 0.08 4.86
N PRO A 131 1.75 -0.97 4.35
CA PRO A 131 3.04 -0.83 3.67
C PRO A 131 2.93 -0.04 2.35
N GLY A 132 1.76 -0.04 1.70
CA GLY A 132 1.50 0.78 0.51
C GLY A 132 1.41 2.29 0.78
N THR A 133 1.29 2.68 2.06
CA THR A 133 1.31 4.08 2.51
C THR A 133 2.68 4.55 2.97
N ALA A 134 3.69 3.67 3.04
CA ALA A 134 5.03 4.04 3.47
C ALA A 134 5.62 5.20 2.65
N ALA A 135 6.37 6.08 3.31
CA ALA A 135 6.96 7.26 2.68
C ALA A 135 7.86 6.89 1.49
N GLN A 136 8.59 5.77 1.62
CA GLN A 136 9.42 5.21 0.56
C GLN A 136 8.62 4.85 -0.69
N VAL A 137 7.51 4.13 -0.55
CA VAL A 137 6.62 3.74 -1.67
C VAL A 137 6.07 5.00 -2.37
N ARG A 138 5.63 5.99 -1.60
CA ARG A 138 5.17 7.29 -2.13
C ARG A 138 6.28 8.04 -2.88
N ARG A 139 7.54 7.98 -2.40
CA ARG A 139 8.70 8.60 -3.06
C ARG A 139 9.06 7.85 -4.35
N ALA A 140 9.07 6.52 -4.34
CA ALA A 140 9.34 5.68 -5.50
C ALA A 140 8.37 6.00 -6.64
N LEU A 141 7.06 6.00 -6.39
CA LEU A 141 6.08 6.38 -7.39
C LEU A 141 6.33 7.77 -7.96
N ARG A 142 6.51 8.79 -7.11
CA ARG A 142 6.82 10.16 -7.57
C ARG A 142 8.05 10.21 -8.47
N GLY A 143 9.09 9.43 -8.17
CA GLY A 143 10.28 9.28 -9.02
C GLY A 143 9.94 8.69 -10.38
N LEU A 144 9.14 7.62 -10.40
CA LEU A 144 8.67 6.96 -11.62
C LEU A 144 7.82 7.89 -12.50
N ARG A 145 6.87 8.64 -11.91
CA ARG A 145 6.06 9.66 -12.62
C ARG A 145 6.91 10.72 -13.31
N LYS A 146 8.02 11.13 -12.68
CA LYS A 146 8.96 12.10 -13.27
C LYS A 146 9.72 11.48 -14.45
N LYS A 147 10.08 10.20 -14.38
CA LYS A 147 10.79 9.49 -15.45
C LYS A 147 9.90 9.31 -16.68
N GLU A 148 8.66 8.86 -16.50
CA GLU A 148 7.72 8.65 -17.61
C GLU A 148 7.38 9.96 -18.34
N ARG A 149 7.13 11.05 -17.60
CA ARG A 149 6.91 12.37 -18.20
C ARG A 149 8.10 12.88 -19.00
N ARG A 150 9.33 12.48 -18.66
CA ARG A 150 10.52 12.82 -19.46
C ARG A 150 10.57 12.00 -20.75
N LEU A 151 10.19 10.72 -20.69
CA LEU A 151 10.15 9.82 -21.86
C LEU A 151 9.07 10.23 -22.87
N HIS A 152 7.92 10.70 -22.39
CA HIS A 152 6.77 11.09 -23.23
C HIS A 152 6.70 12.60 -23.49
N ARG A 153 7.74 13.37 -23.15
CA ARG A 153 7.78 14.80 -23.47
C ARG A 153 7.90 14.95 -24.99
N PRO A 154 6.97 15.64 -25.68
CA PRO A 154 7.14 15.93 -27.10
C PRO A 154 8.41 16.77 -27.30
N LEU A 155 9.21 16.43 -28.33
CA LEU A 155 10.41 17.18 -28.67
C LEU A 155 10.05 18.66 -28.90
N PRO A 156 10.90 19.61 -28.46
CA PRO A 156 10.64 21.02 -28.70
C PRO A 156 10.48 21.29 -30.20
N ARG A 157 9.45 22.05 -30.58
CA ARG A 157 9.05 22.34 -31.98
C ARG A 157 10.19 22.88 -32.85
N HIS A 158 11.25 23.43 -32.25
CA HIS A 158 12.42 23.95 -32.95
C HIS A 158 13.39 22.87 -33.48
N ALA A 159 13.22 21.60 -33.12
CA ALA A 159 14.05 20.49 -33.63
C ALA A 159 13.70 20.07 -35.07
N HIS A 160 12.61 20.58 -35.64
CA HIS A 160 12.20 20.30 -37.03
C HIS A 160 12.69 21.34 -38.06
N ALA A 161 13.45 22.36 -37.64
CA ALA A 161 13.84 23.49 -38.50
C ALA A 161 15.29 23.42 -39.03
N LEU A 162 15.89 22.23 -39.10
CA LEU A 162 17.19 22.01 -39.75
C LEU A 162 17.07 20.85 -40.73
N LYS A 163 16.57 21.15 -41.93
CA LYS A 163 16.78 20.38 -43.16
C LYS A 163 16.91 21.36 -44.32
#